data_AF-A0A317SZA5-F1
#
_entry.id   AF-A0A317SZA5-F1
#
_cell.length_a   1.000
_cell.length_b   1.000
_cell.length_c   1.000
_cell.angle_alpha   90.00
_cell.angle_beta   90.00
_cell.angle_gamma   90.00
#
_symmetry.space_group_name_H-M   'P 1'
#
loop_
_entity.id
_entity.type
_entity.pdbx_description
1 polymer ?
#
loop_
_entity_poly.entity_id
_entity_poly.type
_entity_poly.pdbx_seq_one_letter_code
_entity_poly.pdbx_strand_id
1 'polypeptide(L)'
;MSNRPIFLVTHPRSCSTAFERVMMTREDLRCVHEPFGDAFYYGGERIGERFLGEEHRGDRDKSGFSETTYRDVVHKIEGEKEDGKRVFLKDMAYYIVPHHAYTGTGGIAPSLRLGIHKRKGYGTNGCSDDASNGSTDESGDVSREDNNNPSVIPLSILKSYHFTFLIRHPRRAIPSFYRCTVPPLSQKTGFNYFLPSEAGYHELRVFFDYLHEKGLIGGRDGAELCLIDADDLLDYPNEVAQKYCESVGLEFDEGMLMWEEGGCSEFDKWKGFHEDAIQSTGLKPREG
;
A
#
# COMPACT_ATOMS: atom_id res chain seq x y z
N MET A 1 -10.16 -0.51 -22.30
CA MET A 1 -10.06 -0.83 -20.85
C MET A 1 -9.13 0.19 -20.21
N SER A 2 -9.22 0.39 -18.89
CA SER A 2 -8.43 1.41 -18.19
C SER A 2 -6.97 0.95 -18.02
N ASN A 3 -5.99 1.76 -18.46
CA ASN A 3 -4.56 1.50 -18.24
C ASN A 3 -4.05 2.08 -16.91
N ARG A 4 -4.95 2.45 -16.00
CA ARG A 4 -4.58 2.91 -14.65
C ARG A 4 -3.83 1.82 -13.88
N PRO A 5 -2.80 2.15 -13.10
CA PRO A 5 -2.17 1.21 -12.20
C PRO A 5 -3.20 0.52 -11.30
N ILE A 6 -3.05 -0.78 -11.11
CA ILE A 6 -3.90 -1.57 -10.23
C ILE A 6 -3.32 -1.47 -8.82
N PHE A 7 -4.12 -1.03 -7.86
CA PHE A 7 -3.78 -0.96 -6.44
C PHE A 7 -4.53 -2.05 -5.69
N LEU A 8 -3.86 -3.16 -5.41
CA LEU A 8 -4.35 -4.21 -4.53
C LEU A 8 -4.14 -3.80 -3.06
N VAL A 9 -5.22 -3.43 -2.40
CA VAL A 9 -5.23 -3.01 -1.00
C VAL A 9 -5.61 -4.18 -0.10
N THR A 10 -4.78 -4.43 0.92
CA THR A 10 -4.87 -5.65 1.75
C THR A 10 -4.66 -5.35 3.24
N HIS A 11 -4.79 -6.39 4.06
CA HIS A 11 -4.27 -6.43 5.43
C HIS A 11 -3.21 -7.54 5.55
N PRO A 12 -2.38 -7.58 6.61
CA PRO A 12 -1.39 -8.65 6.78
C PRO A 12 -2.02 -10.04 6.77
N ARG A 13 -1.25 -11.01 6.26
CA ARG A 13 -1.60 -12.45 6.28
C ARG A 13 -2.91 -12.77 5.56
N SER A 14 -3.28 -11.95 4.59
CA SER A 14 -4.46 -12.12 3.72
C SER A 14 -4.24 -13.13 2.59
N CYS A 15 -3.04 -13.68 2.38
CA CYS A 15 -2.64 -14.44 1.17
C CYS A 15 -2.31 -13.57 -0.05
N SER A 16 -2.23 -12.25 0.14
CA SER A 16 -1.86 -11.29 -0.89
C SER A 16 -0.51 -11.53 -1.56
N THR A 17 0.49 -12.06 -0.86
CA THR A 17 1.82 -12.35 -1.43
C THR A 17 1.76 -13.50 -2.44
N ALA A 18 0.94 -14.53 -2.16
CA ALA A 18 0.72 -15.61 -3.11
C ALA A 18 -0.04 -15.11 -4.35
N PHE A 19 -1.02 -14.23 -4.15
CA PHE A 19 -1.73 -13.59 -5.26
C PHE A 19 -0.85 -12.64 -6.07
N GLU A 20 0.05 -11.90 -5.41
CA GLU A 20 1.05 -11.07 -6.08
C GLU A 20 1.98 -11.94 -6.94
N ARG A 21 2.39 -13.12 -6.47
CA ARG A 21 3.15 -14.08 -7.29
C ARG A 21 2.42 -14.45 -8.58
N VAL A 22 1.10 -14.65 -8.53
CA VAL A 22 0.28 -14.89 -9.71
C VAL A 22 0.43 -13.72 -10.71
N MET A 23 0.38 -12.48 -10.23
CA MET A 23 0.55 -11.28 -11.08
C MET A 23 1.98 -11.12 -11.61
N MET A 24 2.99 -11.51 -10.83
CA MET A 24 4.41 -11.41 -11.21
C MET A 24 4.81 -12.35 -12.36
N THR A 25 4.04 -13.41 -12.63
CA THR A 25 4.27 -14.28 -13.79
C THR A 25 3.98 -13.59 -15.12
N ARG A 26 3.26 -12.46 -15.10
CA ARG A 26 2.81 -11.78 -16.31
C ARG A 26 3.86 -10.82 -16.86
N GLU A 27 4.12 -10.90 -18.15
CA GLU A 27 5.08 -10.03 -18.82
C GLU A 27 4.54 -8.61 -19.08
N ASP A 28 3.22 -8.43 -19.12
CA ASP A 28 2.54 -7.15 -19.37
C ASP A 28 2.37 -6.29 -18.11
N LEU A 29 2.72 -6.84 -16.94
CA LEU A 29 2.66 -6.13 -15.66
C LEU A 29 4.04 -5.78 -15.12
N ARG A 30 4.09 -4.63 -14.45
CA ARG A 30 5.17 -4.27 -13.53
C ARG A 30 4.65 -4.39 -12.10
N CYS A 31 5.08 -5.41 -11.37
CA CYS A 31 4.69 -5.61 -9.98
C CYS A 31 5.54 -4.80 -9.01
N VAL A 32 4.91 -4.08 -8.08
CA VAL A 32 5.57 -3.27 -7.06
C VAL A 32 5.09 -3.72 -5.68
N HIS A 33 6.00 -4.35 -4.94
CA HIS A 33 5.73 -4.94 -3.64
C HIS A 33 5.82 -3.91 -2.51
N GLU A 34 4.70 -3.64 -1.85
CA GLU A 34 4.58 -2.85 -0.62
C GLU A 34 5.38 -1.52 -0.62
N PRO A 35 5.21 -0.68 -1.65
CA PRO A 35 6.02 0.52 -1.83
C PRO A 35 5.88 1.53 -0.69
N PHE A 36 4.71 1.63 -0.05
CA PHE A 36 4.47 2.58 1.03
C PHE A 36 4.99 2.11 2.39
N GLY A 37 5.36 0.84 2.53
CA GLY A 37 5.85 0.29 3.79
C GLY A 37 7.13 0.97 4.31
N ASP A 38 8.00 1.42 3.40
CA ASP A 38 9.26 2.09 3.82
C ASP A 38 8.98 3.46 4.43
N ALA A 39 8.13 4.26 3.78
CA ALA A 39 7.68 5.54 4.30
C ALA A 39 6.89 5.37 5.61
N PHE A 40 6.05 4.34 5.71
CA PHE A 40 5.26 4.05 6.90
C PHE A 40 6.10 3.68 8.13
N TYR A 41 7.11 2.82 7.98
CA TYR A 41 7.91 2.31 9.09
C TYR A 41 9.12 3.19 9.43
N TYR A 42 9.82 3.68 8.41
CA TYR A 42 11.14 4.29 8.58
C TYR A 42 11.20 5.76 8.18
N GLY A 43 10.32 6.20 7.27
CA GLY A 43 10.37 7.51 6.64
C GLY A 43 10.35 8.71 7.57
N GLY A 44 10.74 9.86 7.01
CA GLY A 44 10.74 11.15 7.71
C GLY A 44 9.33 11.61 8.09
N GLU A 45 8.32 11.10 7.37
CA GLU A 45 6.89 11.38 7.56
C GLU A 45 6.11 10.16 8.06
N ARG A 46 6.81 9.19 8.64
CA ARG A 46 6.23 7.92 9.10
C ARG A 46 5.04 8.12 10.04
N ILE A 47 4.07 7.22 9.90
CA ILE A 47 2.87 7.17 10.75
C ILE A 47 2.78 5.86 11.55
N GLY A 48 3.69 4.90 11.30
CA GLY A 48 3.71 3.60 11.98
C GLY A 48 4.40 3.65 13.34
N GLU A 49 3.86 2.94 14.32
CA GLU A 49 4.31 2.98 15.72
C GLU A 49 5.54 2.12 16.01
N ARG A 50 5.72 1.02 15.28
CA ARG A 50 6.69 -0.05 15.59
C ARG A 50 8.14 0.42 15.72
N PHE A 51 8.53 1.42 14.94
CA PHE A 51 9.87 2.01 14.94
C PHE A 51 9.81 3.52 15.23
N LEU A 52 8.87 3.97 16.06
CA LEU A 52 8.87 5.32 16.62
C LEU A 52 9.94 5.47 17.71
N GLY A 53 10.19 6.71 18.16
CA GLY A 53 11.15 6.96 19.23
C GLY A 53 12.62 7.03 18.80
N GLU A 54 13.46 7.52 19.70
CA GLU A 54 14.90 7.68 19.48
C GLU A 54 15.65 6.34 19.55
N GLU A 55 15.14 5.40 20.34
CA GLU A 55 15.64 4.04 20.49
C GLU A 55 15.69 3.27 19.16
N HIS A 56 14.77 3.58 18.24
CA HIS A 56 14.68 2.96 16.91
C HIS A 56 15.37 3.78 15.80
N ARG A 57 16.06 4.90 16.13
CA ARG A 57 16.79 5.71 15.13
C ARG A 57 17.80 4.86 14.35
N GLY A 58 18.57 4.03 15.05
CA GLY A 58 19.55 3.16 14.41
C GLY A 58 18.92 2.12 13.46
N ASP A 59 17.71 1.63 13.75
CA ASP A 59 16.99 0.71 12.86
C ASP A 59 16.51 1.43 11.60
N ARG A 60 16.00 2.67 11.75
CA ARG A 60 15.59 3.52 10.62
C ARG A 60 16.76 3.91 9.73
N ASP A 61 17.90 4.31 10.30
CA ASP A 61 19.07 4.70 9.51
C ASP A 61 19.66 3.50 8.75
N LYS A 62 19.67 2.31 9.36
CA LYS A 62 20.13 1.07 8.72
C LYS A 62 19.19 0.58 7.61
N SER A 63 17.91 0.94 7.64
CA SER A 63 16.98 0.56 6.58
C SER A 63 17.30 1.27 5.26
N GLY A 64 17.97 2.43 5.31
CA GLY A 64 18.24 3.28 4.15
C GLY A 64 17.05 4.15 3.73
N PHE A 65 15.95 4.13 4.49
CA PHE A 65 14.70 4.83 4.17
C PHE A 65 14.31 5.88 5.22
N SER A 66 15.23 6.25 6.13
CA SER A 66 14.93 7.21 7.22
C SER A 66 14.47 8.59 6.73
N GLU A 67 14.89 8.99 5.53
CA GLU A 67 14.51 10.26 4.90
C GLU A 67 13.45 10.11 3.80
N THR A 68 12.95 8.89 3.55
CA THR A 68 11.96 8.65 2.50
C THR A 68 10.62 9.29 2.86
N THR A 69 10.05 10.04 1.92
CA THR A 69 8.72 10.67 2.05
C THR A 69 7.67 9.90 1.25
N TYR A 70 6.38 10.12 1.53
CA TYR A 70 5.30 9.55 0.70
C TYR A 70 5.34 10.06 -0.74
N ARG A 71 5.81 11.29 -0.97
CA ARG A 71 6.04 11.84 -2.31
C ARG A 71 7.09 11.06 -3.10
N ASP A 72 8.20 10.69 -2.47
CA ASP A 72 9.25 9.90 -3.14
C ASP A 72 8.71 8.55 -3.61
N VAL A 73 7.87 7.92 -2.79
CA VAL A 73 7.18 6.66 -3.14
C VAL A 73 6.22 6.86 -4.32
N VAL A 74 5.40 7.90 -4.31
CA VAL A 74 4.48 8.20 -5.43
C VAL A 74 5.26 8.45 -6.72
N HIS A 75 6.32 9.27 -6.69
CA HIS A 75 7.14 9.54 -7.87
C HIS A 75 7.84 8.29 -8.40
N LYS A 76 8.29 7.41 -7.52
CA LYS A 76 8.83 6.11 -7.94
C LYS A 76 7.78 5.29 -8.69
N ILE A 77 6.57 5.16 -8.16
CA ILE A 77 5.47 4.43 -8.82
C ILE A 77 5.09 5.08 -10.16
N GLU A 78 5.15 6.41 -10.27
CA GLU A 78 4.91 7.12 -11.53
C GLU A 78 6.00 6.84 -12.57
N GLY A 79 7.27 6.80 -12.17
CA GLY A 79 8.39 6.46 -13.06
C GLY A 79 8.36 5.01 -13.57
N GLU A 80 7.80 4.07 -12.81
CA GLU A 80 7.62 2.67 -13.25
C GLU A 80 6.63 2.51 -14.41
N LYS A 81 5.94 3.57 -14.84
CA LYS A 81 5.01 3.56 -15.99
C LYS A 81 5.72 3.72 -17.34
N GLU A 82 7.02 3.99 -17.35
CA GLU A 82 7.77 4.39 -18.56
C GLU A 82 8.10 3.21 -19.50
N ASP A 83 7.99 1.96 -19.05
CA ASP A 83 8.33 0.77 -19.85
C ASP A 83 7.17 0.21 -20.69
N GLY A 84 6.00 0.87 -20.66
CA GLY A 84 4.79 0.46 -21.36
C GLY A 84 4.00 -0.66 -20.68
N LYS A 85 4.50 -1.21 -19.56
CA LYS A 85 3.77 -2.19 -18.74
C LYS A 85 2.77 -1.49 -17.84
N ARG A 86 1.67 -2.18 -17.53
CA ARG A 86 0.72 -1.69 -16.53
C ARG A 86 1.27 -1.98 -15.14
N VAL A 87 1.31 -0.98 -14.28
CA VAL A 87 1.77 -1.17 -12.90
C VAL A 87 0.70 -1.92 -12.09
N PHE A 88 1.10 -2.99 -11.42
CA PHE A 88 0.34 -3.66 -10.38
C PHE A 88 1.07 -3.44 -9.06
N LEU A 89 0.41 -2.85 -8.08
CA LEU A 89 1.01 -2.56 -6.79
C LEU A 89 0.18 -3.24 -5.70
N LYS A 90 0.88 -3.95 -4.83
CA LYS A 90 0.30 -4.61 -3.67
C LYS A 90 0.70 -3.80 -2.46
N ASP A 91 -0.27 -3.40 -1.65
CA ASP A 91 0.04 -2.78 -0.37
C ASP A 91 -0.96 -3.07 0.74
N MET A 92 -0.58 -2.74 1.97
CA MET A 92 -1.42 -2.85 3.15
C MET A 92 -2.10 -1.51 3.45
N ALA A 93 -3.41 -1.53 3.75
CA ALA A 93 -4.17 -0.30 3.98
C ALA A 93 -3.58 0.58 5.09
N TYR A 94 -3.09 -0.04 6.17
CA TYR A 94 -2.54 0.68 7.31
C TYR A 94 -1.23 1.43 7.01
N TYR A 95 -0.55 1.14 5.89
CA TYR A 95 0.61 1.94 5.48
C TYR A 95 0.22 3.35 5.00
N ILE A 96 -1.02 3.53 4.57
CA ILE A 96 -1.51 4.79 4.01
C ILE A 96 -2.69 5.38 4.78
N VAL A 97 -3.30 4.64 5.71
CA VAL A 97 -4.43 5.10 6.53
C VAL A 97 -3.99 5.09 7.99
N PRO A 98 -3.82 6.27 8.63
CA PRO A 98 -3.41 6.36 10.03
C PRO A 98 -4.43 5.73 10.99
N HIS A 99 -3.94 5.00 12.00
CA HIS A 99 -4.77 4.29 12.99
C HIS A 99 -5.73 5.22 13.78
N HIS A 100 -5.31 6.46 14.03
CA HIS A 100 -6.06 7.47 14.79
C HIS A 100 -6.56 8.64 13.93
N ALA A 101 -7.22 8.37 12.80
CA ALA A 101 -7.78 9.38 11.89
C ALA A 101 -8.85 10.33 12.52
N TYR A 102 -9.01 10.38 13.84
CA TYR A 102 -9.93 11.27 14.58
C TYR A 102 -9.37 12.67 14.90
N THR A 103 -8.11 12.97 14.63
CA THR A 103 -7.62 14.37 14.75
C THR A 103 -7.76 15.08 13.40
N GLY A 104 -8.99 15.52 13.12
CA GLY A 104 -9.33 16.28 11.93
C GLY A 104 -8.50 17.56 11.80
N THR A 105 -7.51 17.49 10.90
CA THR A 105 -6.87 18.55 10.10
C THR A 105 -5.67 18.01 9.29
N GLY A 106 -5.11 16.83 9.63
CA GLY A 106 -3.75 16.43 9.20
C GLY A 106 -3.57 15.12 8.42
N GLY A 107 -4.62 14.60 7.75
CA GLY A 107 -4.62 13.27 7.13
C GLY A 107 -3.67 13.07 5.96
N ILE A 108 -3.36 14.11 5.16
CA ILE A 108 -2.43 14.04 4.02
C ILE A 108 -0.98 14.18 4.50
N ALA A 109 -0.09 13.32 4.00
CA ALA A 109 1.36 13.40 4.26
C ALA A 109 1.89 14.80 3.89
N PRO A 110 2.72 15.43 4.75
CA PRO A 110 3.20 16.80 4.50
C PRO A 110 3.77 16.98 3.10
N SER A 111 4.62 16.05 2.65
CA SER A 111 5.25 16.07 1.34
C SER A 111 4.24 16.13 0.20
N LEU A 112 3.03 15.56 0.36
CA LEU A 112 1.98 15.51 -0.66
C LEU A 112 1.01 16.71 -0.63
N ARG A 113 1.19 17.67 0.28
CA ARG A 113 0.36 18.89 0.37
C ARG A 113 0.69 19.91 -0.73
N LEU A 114 -0.28 20.75 -1.09
CA LEU A 114 -0.28 21.58 -2.31
C LEU A 114 0.73 22.75 -2.29
N GLY A 115 1.08 23.32 -1.15
CA GLY A 115 1.82 24.59 -1.05
C GLY A 115 3.23 24.50 -0.51
N ILE A 116 3.76 23.30 -0.23
CA ILE A 116 5.22 23.08 -0.13
C ILE A 116 5.94 23.50 -1.44
N HIS A 117 5.22 23.57 -2.56
CA HIS A 117 5.79 23.85 -3.88
C HIS A 117 5.70 25.31 -4.34
N LYS A 118 5.07 26.22 -3.58
CA LYS A 118 5.12 27.67 -3.91
C LYS A 118 6.41 28.37 -3.50
N ARG A 119 7.31 27.72 -2.75
CA ARG A 119 8.56 28.36 -2.24
C ARG A 119 9.84 28.05 -3.03
N LYS A 120 9.83 27.17 -4.04
CA LYS A 120 10.96 27.03 -4.98
C LYS A 120 10.72 27.87 -6.24
N GLY A 121 10.58 29.18 -6.04
CA GLY A 121 10.72 30.17 -7.10
C GLY A 121 12.19 30.47 -7.33
N TYR A 122 12.65 30.31 -8.58
CA TYR A 122 13.94 30.78 -9.06
C TYR A 122 14.22 32.21 -8.56
N GLY A 123 15.44 32.43 -8.06
CA GLY A 123 15.87 33.73 -7.56
C GLY A 123 15.82 34.80 -8.64
N THR A 124 15.16 35.90 -8.32
CA THR A 124 15.46 37.23 -8.87
C THR A 124 15.46 38.23 -7.73
N ASN A 125 16.57 38.95 -7.61
CA ASN A 125 16.82 40.03 -6.65
C ASN A 125 15.68 41.04 -6.53
N GLY A 126 15.37 41.43 -5.29
CA GLY A 126 14.59 42.64 -5.00
C GLY A 126 14.32 42.79 -3.50
N CYS A 127 15.04 43.70 -2.84
CA CYS A 127 14.75 44.13 -1.47
C CYS A 127 13.33 44.71 -1.37
N SER A 128 12.58 44.31 -0.35
CA SER A 128 11.56 45.13 0.32
C SER A 128 11.27 44.53 1.69
N ASP A 129 11.60 45.25 2.74
CA ASP A 129 11.15 44.99 4.09
C ASP A 129 9.64 45.21 4.16
N ASP A 130 8.89 44.19 4.57
CA ASP A 130 7.60 44.38 5.23
C ASP A 130 7.28 43.17 6.11
N ALA A 131 7.53 43.35 7.40
CA ALA A 131 7.16 42.41 8.46
C ALA A 131 5.64 42.45 8.66
N SER A 132 4.92 41.60 7.92
CA SER A 132 3.54 41.23 8.26
C SER A 132 3.57 39.93 9.07
N ASN A 133 3.23 40.06 10.34
CA ASN A 133 3.10 38.97 11.29
C ASN A 133 1.81 38.20 10.97
N GLY A 134 1.85 37.35 9.93
CA GLY A 134 0.76 36.48 9.53
C GLY A 134 0.86 35.16 10.25
N SER A 135 -0.11 34.88 11.13
CA SER A 135 -0.35 33.53 11.65
C SER A 135 -0.46 32.56 10.48
N THR A 136 0.46 31.60 10.39
CA THR A 136 0.38 30.52 9.42
C THR A 136 -0.80 29.63 9.80
N ASP A 137 -1.97 29.90 9.22
CA ASP A 137 -3.04 28.92 9.16
C ASP A 137 -2.53 27.71 8.36
N GLU A 138 -2.14 26.64 9.08
CA GLU A 138 -1.72 25.36 8.51
C GLU A 138 -2.85 24.66 7.70
N SER A 139 -4.06 25.22 7.70
CA SER A 139 -5.24 24.72 7.01
C SER A 139 -5.31 25.06 5.51
N GLY A 140 -4.34 25.80 4.96
CA GLY A 140 -4.35 26.26 3.56
C GLY A 140 -3.80 25.29 2.52
N ASP A 141 -3.25 24.14 2.93
CA ASP A 141 -2.37 23.31 2.07
C ASP A 141 -2.99 22.04 1.50
N VAL A 142 -4.26 21.76 1.80
CA VAL A 142 -4.97 20.54 1.42
C VAL A 142 -6.23 20.90 0.64
N SER A 143 -6.54 20.14 -0.42
CA SER A 143 -7.75 20.36 -1.21
C SER A 143 -8.99 20.18 -0.34
N ARG A 144 -10.06 20.93 -0.61
CA ARG A 144 -11.36 20.71 0.07
C ARG A 144 -11.93 19.31 -0.19
N GLU A 145 -11.55 18.69 -1.31
CA GLU A 145 -11.91 17.31 -1.62
C GLU A 145 -11.28 16.29 -0.65
N ASP A 146 -10.21 16.68 0.05
CA ASP A 146 -9.47 15.85 1.00
C ASP A 146 -9.88 16.07 2.46
N ASN A 147 -10.88 16.92 2.73
CA ASN A 147 -11.32 17.23 4.10
C ASN A 147 -11.77 15.99 4.91
N ASN A 148 -12.28 14.95 4.22
CA ASN A 148 -12.65 13.68 4.82
C ASN A 148 -11.79 12.52 4.32
N ASN A 149 -10.62 12.79 3.74
CA ASN A 149 -9.70 11.76 3.29
C ASN A 149 -9.05 11.08 4.50
N PRO A 150 -9.29 9.77 4.73
CA PRO A 150 -8.70 9.05 5.84
C PRO A 150 -7.25 8.63 5.58
N SER A 151 -6.74 8.84 4.37
CA SER A 151 -5.41 8.40 3.96
C SER A 151 -4.42 9.56 3.83
N VAL A 152 -3.13 9.22 3.81
CA VAL A 152 -2.01 10.13 3.57
C VAL A 152 -1.85 10.57 2.12
N ILE A 153 -2.62 9.99 1.20
CA ILE A 153 -2.52 10.24 -0.23
C ILE A 153 -3.69 11.11 -0.69
N PRO A 154 -3.45 12.28 -1.33
CA PRO A 154 -4.49 13.15 -1.85
C PRO A 154 -5.44 12.44 -2.82
N LEU A 155 -6.71 12.83 -2.82
CA LEU A 155 -7.74 12.27 -3.69
C LEU A 155 -7.39 12.42 -5.17
N SER A 156 -6.70 13.50 -5.55
CA SER A 156 -6.21 13.72 -6.91
C SER A 156 -5.25 12.61 -7.37
N ILE A 157 -4.42 12.09 -6.47
CA ILE A 157 -3.50 10.99 -6.72
C ILE A 157 -4.24 9.65 -6.63
N LEU A 158 -5.11 9.46 -5.64
CA LEU A 158 -5.94 8.25 -5.51
C LEU A 158 -6.80 8.01 -6.77
N LYS A 159 -7.35 9.07 -7.35
CA LYS A 159 -8.08 9.02 -8.62
C LYS A 159 -7.25 8.38 -9.73
N SER A 160 -5.93 8.39 -9.70
CA SER A 160 -5.09 7.79 -10.77
C SER A 160 -5.05 6.26 -10.76
N TYR A 161 -5.52 5.60 -9.70
CA TYR A 161 -5.48 4.15 -9.53
C TYR A 161 -6.80 3.45 -9.87
N HIS A 162 -6.71 2.17 -10.18
CA HIS A 162 -7.83 1.23 -10.15
C HIS A 162 -7.67 0.36 -8.90
N PHE A 163 -8.61 0.42 -7.96
CA PHE A 163 -8.48 -0.26 -6.67
C PHE A 163 -9.11 -1.66 -6.69
N THR A 164 -8.39 -2.62 -6.12
CA THR A 164 -8.89 -3.96 -5.83
C THR A 164 -8.57 -4.31 -4.38
N PHE A 165 -9.29 -5.28 -3.82
CA PHE A 165 -9.15 -5.65 -2.41
C PHE A 165 -8.95 -7.14 -2.26
N LEU A 166 -8.15 -7.54 -1.27
CA LEU A 166 -8.04 -8.93 -0.86
C LEU A 166 -8.13 -9.03 0.67
N ILE A 167 -9.15 -9.75 1.13
CA ILE A 167 -9.48 -9.92 2.55
C ILE A 167 -9.35 -11.37 2.97
N ARG A 168 -9.12 -11.58 4.26
CA ARG A 168 -9.17 -12.92 4.87
C ARG A 168 -9.83 -12.82 6.22
N HIS A 169 -10.61 -13.84 6.57
CA HIS A 169 -11.28 -13.88 7.86
C HIS A 169 -10.29 -13.73 9.05
N PRO A 170 -10.57 -12.84 10.04
CA PRO A 170 -9.64 -12.54 11.14
C PRO A 170 -9.27 -13.76 11.99
N ARG A 171 -10.18 -14.73 12.13
CA ARG A 171 -9.89 -16.03 12.78
C ARG A 171 -8.70 -16.78 12.17
N ARG A 172 -8.35 -16.53 10.90
CA ARG A 172 -7.18 -17.14 10.24
C ARG A 172 -5.99 -16.18 10.20
N ALA A 173 -6.21 -14.92 9.84
CA ALA A 173 -5.13 -13.96 9.65
C ALA A 173 -4.48 -13.50 10.96
N ILE A 174 -5.26 -13.18 12.00
CA ILE A 174 -4.74 -12.64 13.27
C ILE A 174 -3.83 -13.65 13.98
N PRO A 175 -4.22 -14.93 14.19
CA PRO A 175 -3.30 -15.91 14.77
C PRO A 175 -2.06 -16.12 13.91
N SER A 176 -2.19 -16.06 12.58
CA SER A 176 -1.03 -16.13 11.69
C SER A 176 -0.08 -14.95 11.86
N PHE A 177 -0.60 -13.73 12.03
CA PHE A 177 0.22 -12.55 12.22
C PHE A 177 0.88 -12.57 13.61
N TYR A 178 0.14 -12.95 14.65
CA TYR A 178 0.69 -13.13 16.00
C TYR A 178 1.87 -14.13 16.02
N ARG A 179 1.79 -15.22 15.25
CA ARG A 179 2.92 -16.16 15.11
C ARG A 179 4.17 -15.50 14.54
N CYS A 180 4.04 -14.53 13.63
CA CYS A 180 5.17 -13.74 13.10
C CYS A 180 5.83 -12.84 14.14
N THR A 181 5.14 -12.59 15.26
CA THR A 181 5.61 -11.69 16.33
C THR A 181 6.14 -12.41 17.57
N VAL A 182 6.22 -13.75 17.53
CA VAL A 182 6.76 -14.58 18.62
C VAL A 182 7.85 -15.53 18.13
N PRO A 183 8.80 -15.94 18.99
CA PRO A 183 9.82 -16.91 18.59
C PRO A 183 9.22 -18.27 18.16
N PRO A 184 9.86 -18.98 17.21
CA PRO A 184 11.12 -18.62 16.56
C PRO A 184 10.98 -17.63 15.40
N LEU A 185 9.76 -17.33 14.93
CA LEU A 185 9.57 -16.54 13.71
C LEU A 185 9.92 -15.05 13.92
N SER A 186 9.69 -14.50 15.12
CA SER A 186 10.10 -13.13 15.47
C SER A 186 11.60 -12.87 15.30
N GLN A 187 12.43 -13.90 15.44
CA GLN A 187 13.88 -13.80 15.26
C GLN A 187 14.26 -13.57 13.79
N LYS A 188 13.40 -14.00 12.85
CA LYS A 188 13.57 -13.75 11.42
C LYS A 188 12.93 -12.43 10.99
N THR A 189 11.72 -12.16 11.48
CA THR A 189 10.95 -10.96 11.11
C THR A 189 11.47 -9.69 11.75
N GLY A 190 12.13 -9.79 12.91
CA GLY A 190 12.48 -8.64 13.75
C GLY A 190 11.28 -8.05 14.50
N PHE A 191 10.08 -8.61 14.31
CA PHE A 191 8.86 -8.12 14.96
C PHE A 191 8.73 -8.85 16.31
N ASN A 192 9.19 -8.23 17.39
CA ASN A 192 9.29 -8.90 18.70
C ASN A 192 8.03 -8.79 19.59
N TYR A 193 6.98 -8.14 19.09
CA TYR A 193 5.71 -7.99 19.79
C TYR A 193 4.57 -7.77 18.79
N PHE A 194 3.38 -8.22 19.18
CA PHE A 194 2.14 -8.00 18.44
C PHE A 194 1.65 -6.58 18.66
N LEU A 195 1.40 -5.85 17.58
CA LEU A 195 0.88 -4.49 17.61
C LEU A 195 -0.51 -4.50 16.97
N PRO A 196 -1.60 -4.32 17.73
CA PRO A 196 -2.96 -4.41 17.19
C PRO A 196 -3.27 -3.41 16.08
N SER A 197 -2.63 -2.23 16.08
CA SER A 197 -2.79 -1.21 15.04
C SER A 197 -2.27 -1.66 13.66
N GLU A 198 -1.41 -2.68 13.60
CA GLU A 198 -0.96 -3.28 12.34
C GLU A 198 -1.86 -4.42 11.86
N ALA A 199 -2.94 -4.76 12.58
CA ALA A 199 -3.88 -5.78 12.09
C ALA A 199 -4.57 -5.36 10.78
N GLY A 200 -4.70 -4.05 10.53
CA GLY A 200 -5.08 -3.47 9.23
C GLY A 200 -6.56 -3.57 8.84
N TYR A 201 -7.40 -4.26 9.62
CA TYR A 201 -8.82 -4.45 9.31
C TYR A 201 -9.63 -3.15 9.37
N HIS A 202 -9.38 -2.33 10.39
CA HIS A 202 -10.09 -1.07 10.57
C HIS A 202 -9.73 -0.10 9.45
N GLU A 203 -8.43 0.03 9.17
CA GLU A 203 -7.86 0.89 8.13
C GLU A 203 -8.37 0.48 6.75
N LEU A 204 -8.40 -0.82 6.45
CA LEU A 204 -8.93 -1.36 5.20
C LEU A 204 -10.41 -1.03 5.03
N ARG A 205 -11.21 -1.16 6.09
CA ARG A 205 -12.64 -0.86 6.05
C ARG A 205 -12.92 0.64 5.87
N VAL A 206 -12.22 1.49 6.62
CA VAL A 206 -12.35 2.94 6.51
C VAL A 206 -11.97 3.42 5.11
N PHE A 207 -10.88 2.88 4.55
CA PHE A 207 -10.45 3.24 3.21
C PHE A 207 -11.41 2.74 2.12
N PHE A 208 -11.92 1.51 2.27
CA PHE A 208 -12.95 0.98 1.38
C PHE A 208 -14.19 1.88 1.34
N ASP A 209 -14.73 2.25 2.50
CA ASP A 209 -15.92 3.10 2.59
C ASP A 209 -15.67 4.47 1.96
N TYR A 210 -14.48 5.04 2.18
CA TYR A 210 -14.08 6.31 1.57
C TYR A 210 -13.98 6.22 0.03
N LEU A 211 -13.31 5.20 -0.50
CA LEU A 211 -13.17 5.01 -1.94
C LEU A 211 -14.54 4.79 -2.61
N HIS A 212 -15.44 4.07 -1.94
CA HIS A 212 -16.81 3.87 -2.41
C HIS A 212 -17.61 5.19 -2.38
N GLU A 213 -17.53 5.97 -1.30
CA GLU A 213 -18.15 7.31 -1.21
C GLU A 213 -17.68 8.24 -2.33
N LYS A 214 -16.38 8.20 -2.67
CA LYS A 214 -15.80 9.00 -3.77
C LYS A 214 -16.05 8.41 -5.16
N GLY A 215 -16.75 7.28 -5.27
CA GLY A 215 -17.07 6.62 -6.53
C GLY A 215 -15.86 6.00 -7.24
N LEU A 216 -14.75 5.79 -6.52
CA LEU A 216 -13.54 5.16 -7.07
C LEU A 216 -13.67 3.63 -7.15
N ILE A 217 -14.63 3.05 -6.44
CA ILE A 217 -15.02 1.63 -6.48
C ILE A 217 -16.55 1.52 -6.37
N GLY A 218 -17.14 0.48 -6.97
CA GLY A 218 -18.58 0.20 -6.87
C GLY A 218 -19.51 1.33 -7.37
N GLY A 219 -18.98 2.28 -8.13
CA GLY A 219 -19.65 3.53 -8.51
C GLY A 219 -20.52 3.41 -9.77
N ARG A 220 -21.44 4.36 -9.94
CA ARG A 220 -22.37 4.45 -11.08
C ARG A 220 -21.68 4.70 -12.44
N ASP A 221 -20.42 5.15 -12.42
CA ASP A 221 -19.63 5.51 -13.60
C ASP A 221 -18.75 4.35 -14.13
N GLY A 222 -19.01 3.10 -13.70
CA GLY A 222 -18.35 1.90 -14.24
C GLY A 222 -17.05 1.50 -13.53
N ALA A 223 -16.76 2.02 -12.34
CA ALA A 223 -15.71 1.47 -11.49
C ALA A 223 -16.20 0.18 -10.82
N GLU A 224 -15.79 -0.97 -11.35
CA GLU A 224 -16.14 -2.27 -10.77
C GLU A 224 -15.62 -2.40 -9.34
N LEU A 225 -16.41 -3.05 -8.49
CA LEU A 225 -15.99 -3.42 -7.15
C LEU A 225 -15.28 -4.77 -7.20
N CYS A 226 -13.95 -4.77 -7.24
CA CYS A 226 -13.16 -5.99 -7.24
C CYS A 226 -12.69 -6.34 -5.81
N LEU A 227 -13.25 -7.42 -5.24
CA LEU A 227 -12.93 -7.91 -3.89
C LEU A 227 -12.70 -9.42 -3.94
N ILE A 228 -11.55 -9.86 -3.45
CA ILE A 228 -11.15 -11.26 -3.34
C ILE A 228 -11.25 -11.69 -1.87
N ASP A 229 -12.00 -12.77 -1.61
CA ASP A 229 -11.88 -13.50 -0.35
C ASP A 229 -10.74 -14.53 -0.47
N ALA A 230 -9.83 -14.54 0.50
CA ALA A 230 -8.68 -15.42 0.51
C ALA A 230 -9.07 -16.90 0.62
N ASP A 231 -10.20 -17.23 1.26
CA ASP A 231 -10.65 -18.61 1.34
C ASP A 231 -11.10 -19.09 -0.06
N ASP A 232 -11.88 -18.27 -0.78
CA ASP A 232 -12.25 -18.52 -2.19
C ASP A 232 -11.02 -18.63 -3.10
N LEU A 233 -10.05 -17.71 -2.96
CA LEU A 233 -8.81 -17.74 -3.73
C LEU A 233 -8.04 -19.06 -3.55
N LEU A 234 -8.01 -19.57 -2.32
CA LEU A 234 -7.28 -20.77 -1.99
C LEU A 234 -8.07 -22.06 -2.31
N ASP A 235 -9.40 -22.00 -2.39
CA ASP A 235 -10.24 -23.16 -2.73
C ASP A 235 -10.46 -23.26 -4.25
N TYR A 236 -10.54 -22.12 -4.94
CA TYR A 236 -10.86 -22.00 -6.38
C TYR A 236 -9.91 -21.00 -7.10
N PRO A 237 -8.58 -21.26 -7.11
CA PRO A 237 -7.59 -20.29 -7.60
C PRO A 237 -7.76 -19.94 -9.09
N ASN A 238 -8.11 -20.91 -9.94
CA ASN A 238 -8.37 -20.69 -11.36
C ASN A 238 -9.55 -19.75 -11.58
N GLU A 239 -10.68 -20.05 -10.95
CA GLU A 239 -11.92 -19.30 -11.10
C GLU A 239 -11.79 -17.87 -10.54
N VAL A 240 -11.10 -17.72 -9.41
CA VAL A 240 -10.85 -16.41 -8.80
C VAL A 240 -9.88 -15.58 -9.64
N ALA A 241 -8.76 -16.17 -10.10
CA ALA A 241 -7.80 -15.46 -10.95
C ALA A 241 -8.43 -15.05 -12.29
N GLN A 242 -9.23 -15.92 -12.91
CA GLN A 242 -9.96 -15.61 -14.13
C GLN A 242 -10.91 -14.42 -13.93
N LYS A 243 -11.78 -14.46 -12.90
CA LYS A 243 -12.71 -13.35 -12.59
C LYS A 243 -11.98 -12.07 -12.26
N TYR A 244 -10.85 -12.17 -11.56
CA TYR A 244 -10.02 -11.00 -11.27
C TYR A 244 -9.49 -10.36 -12.55
N CYS A 245 -8.87 -11.15 -13.42
CA CYS A 245 -8.35 -10.68 -14.70
C CYS A 245 -9.45 -10.01 -15.54
N GLU A 246 -10.62 -10.65 -15.66
CA GLU A 246 -11.79 -10.07 -16.34
C GLU A 246 -12.18 -8.71 -15.73
N SER A 247 -12.23 -8.62 -14.39
CA SER A 247 -12.62 -7.41 -13.67
C SER A 247 -11.66 -6.24 -13.88
N VAL A 248 -10.36 -6.51 -13.82
CA VAL A 248 -9.34 -5.45 -13.96
C VAL A 248 -8.98 -5.18 -15.43
N GLY A 249 -9.50 -5.95 -16.37
CA GLY A 249 -9.21 -5.84 -17.80
C GLY A 249 -7.83 -6.39 -18.20
N LEU A 250 -7.49 -7.57 -17.68
CA LEU A 250 -6.32 -8.38 -18.07
C LEU A 250 -6.80 -9.66 -18.75
N GLU A 251 -6.00 -10.23 -19.66
CA GLU A 251 -6.25 -11.57 -20.19
C GLU A 251 -5.89 -12.62 -19.15
N PHE A 252 -6.75 -13.62 -18.93
CA PHE A 252 -6.41 -14.75 -18.07
C PHE A 252 -5.61 -15.82 -18.83
N ASP A 253 -4.56 -16.34 -18.20
CA ASP A 253 -3.78 -17.49 -18.67
C ASP A 253 -3.57 -18.43 -17.49
N GLU A 254 -3.93 -19.71 -17.61
CA GLU A 254 -3.82 -20.67 -16.50
C GLU A 254 -2.37 -20.86 -16.02
N GLY A 255 -1.38 -20.67 -16.91
CA GLY A 255 0.04 -20.69 -16.57
C GLY A 255 0.44 -19.63 -15.54
N MET A 256 -0.35 -18.56 -15.38
CA MET A 256 -0.07 -17.51 -14.38
C MET A 256 -0.16 -18.01 -12.93
N LEU A 257 -0.80 -19.16 -12.69
CA LEU A 257 -0.87 -19.80 -11.37
C LEU A 257 0.35 -20.64 -11.02
N MET A 258 1.31 -20.79 -11.94
CA MET A 258 2.48 -21.65 -11.79
C MET A 258 3.77 -20.83 -11.92
N TRP A 259 4.76 -21.16 -11.10
CA TRP A 259 6.05 -20.46 -11.09
C TRP A 259 7.16 -21.34 -10.54
N GLU A 260 8.41 -20.92 -10.77
CA GLU A 260 9.57 -21.57 -10.16
C GLU A 260 9.73 -21.17 -8.69
N GLU A 261 10.21 -22.11 -7.87
CA GLU A 261 10.55 -21.85 -6.46
C GLU A 261 11.63 -20.76 -6.36
N GLY A 262 11.46 -19.82 -5.43
CA GLY A 262 12.39 -18.73 -5.20
C GLY A 262 12.25 -17.57 -6.20
N GLY A 263 13.38 -16.87 -6.44
CA GLY A 263 13.52 -15.90 -7.53
C GLY A 263 12.74 -14.59 -7.38
N CYS A 264 12.46 -14.13 -6.16
CA CYS A 264 11.75 -12.86 -5.93
C CYS A 264 12.48 -12.00 -4.90
N SER A 265 13.46 -11.21 -5.36
CA SER A 265 14.22 -10.31 -4.48
C SER A 265 13.37 -9.17 -3.92
N GLU A 266 12.22 -8.87 -4.54
CA GLU A 266 11.24 -7.91 -4.05
C GLU A 266 10.71 -8.29 -2.65
N PHE A 267 10.68 -9.59 -2.32
CA PHE A 267 10.18 -10.07 -1.03
C PHE A 267 11.23 -10.05 0.09
N ASP A 268 12.51 -9.77 -0.24
CA ASP A 268 13.60 -9.70 0.74
C ASP A 268 13.42 -8.57 1.76
N LYS A 269 12.55 -7.60 1.45
CA LYS A 269 12.19 -6.48 2.32
C LYS A 269 11.60 -6.94 3.65
N TRP A 270 10.75 -7.97 3.64
CA TRP A 270 10.06 -8.49 4.84
C TRP A 270 10.42 -9.97 5.07
N LYS A 271 11.69 -10.22 5.42
CA LYS A 271 12.16 -11.57 5.77
C LYS A 271 11.30 -12.16 6.90
N GLY A 272 10.98 -13.44 6.83
CA GLY A 272 10.11 -14.12 7.80
C GLY A 272 8.60 -14.00 7.51
N PHE A 273 8.19 -13.19 6.53
CA PHE A 273 6.77 -13.04 6.19
C PHE A 273 6.34 -13.77 4.91
N HIS A 274 7.27 -14.08 4.01
CA HIS A 274 6.98 -14.51 2.64
C HIS A 274 7.47 -15.91 2.29
N GLU A 275 8.05 -16.65 3.24
CA GLU A 275 8.68 -17.96 3.00
C GLU A 275 7.73 -18.94 2.33
N ASP A 276 6.46 -18.99 2.76
CA ASP A 276 5.45 -19.88 2.17
C ASP A 276 5.27 -19.60 0.66
N ALA A 277 5.27 -18.33 0.25
CA ALA A 277 5.14 -17.94 -1.15
C ALA A 277 6.45 -18.15 -1.92
N ILE A 278 7.60 -17.83 -1.32
CA ILE A 278 8.93 -18.03 -1.90
C ILE A 278 9.19 -19.51 -2.18
N GLN A 279 8.78 -20.40 -1.27
CA GLN A 279 8.99 -21.86 -1.37
C GLN A 279 7.94 -22.59 -2.21
N SER A 280 6.91 -21.86 -2.67
CA SER A 280 5.87 -22.44 -3.50
C SER A 280 6.25 -22.46 -4.97
N THR A 281 5.64 -23.36 -5.73
CA THR A 281 5.77 -23.47 -7.20
C THR A 281 4.47 -23.09 -7.94
N GLY A 282 3.52 -22.51 -7.22
CA GLY A 282 2.24 -22.11 -7.77
C GLY A 282 1.16 -21.93 -6.69
N LEU A 283 0.03 -21.37 -7.12
CA LEU A 283 -1.19 -21.29 -6.33
C LEU A 283 -2.12 -22.44 -6.73
N LYS A 284 -2.20 -23.45 -5.86
CA LYS A 284 -3.02 -24.64 -6.07
C LYS A 284 -4.19 -24.66 -5.08
N PRO A 285 -5.32 -25.33 -5.43
CA PRO A 285 -6.40 -25.56 -4.49
C PRO A 285 -5.87 -26.22 -3.21
N ARG A 286 -6.36 -25.79 -2.05
CA ARG A 286 -5.99 -26.42 -0.77
C ARG A 286 -6.40 -27.89 -0.78
N GLU A 287 -5.48 -28.75 -0.32
CA GLU A 287 -5.84 -30.11 0.04
C GLU A 287 -6.74 -30.07 1.28
N GLY A 288 -7.91 -30.71 1.19
CA GLY A 288 -8.94 -30.73 2.24
C GLY A 288 -8.57 -31.57 3.46
#